data_AF-A0A0E9PMZ4-F1
#
_entry.id   AF-A0A0E9PMZ4-F1
#
_cell.length_a   1.000
_cell.length_b   1.000
_cell.length_c   1.000
_cell.angle_alpha   90.00
_cell.angle_beta   90.00
_cell.angle_gamma   90.00
#
_symmetry.space_group_name_H-M   'P 1'
#
loop_
_entity.id
_entity.type
_entity.pdbx_description
1 polymer ?
#
loop_
_entity_poly.entity_id
_entity_poly.type
_entity_poly.pdbx_seq_one_letter_code
_entity_poly.pdbx_strand_id
1 'polypeptide(L)'
;MTRPDLGLGYEGWQVSDPTPQEKSEGVYCCGPIPLKAIKQGELTLKYDAPFVFAEVNADVVKYITLKDGRKIKFGGSTTRVGQCISTKCVGKDSREDITHLYKYPEGSEEERMVFEKASHHNKLREEPGWSQA
;
A
#
# COMPACT_ATOMS: atom_id res chain seq x y z
N MET A 1 -15.47 2.83 11.85
CA MET A 1 -16.15 1.73 12.58
C MET A 1 -15.17 1.09 13.56
N THR A 2 -15.66 0.35 14.56
CA THR A 2 -14.81 -0.51 15.41
C THR A 2 -14.43 -1.78 14.66
N ARG A 3 -13.35 -2.44 15.08
CA ARG A 3 -12.87 -3.72 14.55
C ARG A 3 -12.69 -4.72 15.69
N PRO A 4 -13.79 -5.27 16.27
CA PRO A 4 -13.70 -6.20 17.40
C PRO A 4 -13.04 -7.52 17.02
N ASP A 5 -12.93 -7.81 15.73
CA ASP A 5 -12.18 -8.92 15.15
C ASP A 5 -10.65 -8.69 15.19
N LEU A 6 -10.21 -7.46 15.44
CA LEU A 6 -8.80 -7.06 15.55
C LEU A 6 -8.46 -6.59 16.98
N GLY A 7 -7.17 -6.49 17.28
CA GLY A 7 -6.70 -5.89 18.53
C GLY A 7 -7.09 -4.41 18.68
N LEU A 8 -6.99 -3.89 19.91
CA LEU A 8 -7.26 -2.47 20.20
C LEU A 8 -6.40 -1.55 19.33
N GLY A 9 -6.99 -0.45 18.87
CA GLY A 9 -6.30 0.59 18.12
C GLY A 9 -6.50 0.52 16.61
N TYR A 10 -7.33 -0.39 16.09
CA TYR A 10 -7.70 -0.48 14.65
C TYR A 10 -9.11 0.06 14.34
N GLU A 11 -9.77 0.65 15.32
CA GLU A 11 -10.97 1.45 15.12
C GLU A 11 -10.71 2.70 14.25
N GLY A 12 -11.78 3.24 13.66
CA GLY A 12 -11.76 4.46 12.86
C GLY A 12 -12.02 4.21 11.37
N TRP A 13 -11.32 4.96 10.51
CA TRP A 13 -11.44 4.84 9.05
C TRP A 13 -10.96 3.48 8.55
N GLN A 14 -11.78 2.88 7.69
CA GLN A 14 -11.45 1.63 7.01
C GLN A 14 -11.43 1.91 5.51
N VAL A 15 -10.40 1.43 4.82
CA VAL A 15 -10.31 1.44 3.37
C VAL A 15 -11.09 0.24 2.84
N SER A 16 -11.96 0.49 1.88
CA SER A 16 -12.63 -0.56 1.11
C SER A 16 -12.62 -0.11 -0.34
N ASP A 17 -12.00 -0.93 -1.20
CA ASP A 17 -11.99 -0.68 -2.64
C ASP A 17 -12.93 -1.69 -3.32
N PRO A 18 -14.07 -1.23 -3.87
CA PRO A 18 -14.97 -2.07 -4.63
C PRO A 18 -14.49 -2.34 -6.06
N THR A 19 -13.40 -1.70 -6.51
CA THR A 19 -12.87 -1.85 -7.87
C THR A 19 -12.24 -3.23 -8.03
N PRO A 20 -12.73 -4.07 -8.97
CA PRO A 20 -12.12 -5.36 -9.25
C PRO A 20 -10.71 -5.20 -9.83
N GLN A 21 -9.67 -5.40 -9.02
CA GLN A 21 -8.26 -5.23 -9.44
C GLN A 21 -7.61 -6.58 -9.78
N GLU A 22 -7.41 -7.45 -8.78
CA GLU A 22 -6.94 -8.84 -8.90
C GLU A 22 -7.63 -9.71 -7.84
N LYS A 23 -7.74 -11.02 -8.05
CA LYS A 23 -8.40 -11.92 -7.07
C LYS A 23 -7.50 -12.13 -5.85
N SER A 24 -7.94 -11.72 -4.67
CA SER A 24 -7.44 -12.23 -3.39
C SER A 24 -8.41 -13.32 -2.91
N GLU A 25 -7.91 -14.55 -2.68
CA GLU A 25 -8.74 -15.68 -2.20
C GLU A 25 -10.04 -15.93 -3.03
N GLY A 26 -10.07 -15.52 -4.31
CA GLY A 26 -11.22 -15.68 -5.20
C GLY A 26 -12.25 -14.54 -5.18
N VAL A 27 -12.05 -13.52 -4.35
CA VAL A 27 -12.89 -12.32 -4.23
C VAL A 27 -12.23 -11.14 -4.95
N TYR A 28 -13.04 -10.27 -5.55
CA TYR A 28 -12.59 -9.15 -6.39
C TYR A 28 -12.48 -7.81 -5.64
N CYS A 29 -12.78 -7.75 -4.34
CA CYS A 29 -12.79 -6.49 -3.57
C CYS A 29 -11.78 -6.52 -2.42
N CYS A 30 -11.14 -5.37 -2.16
CA CYS A 30 -10.21 -5.21 -1.05
C CYS A 30 -10.92 -4.63 0.18
N GLY A 31 -10.68 -5.24 1.35
CA GLY A 31 -11.07 -4.71 2.65
C GLY A 31 -12.34 -5.29 3.28
N PRO A 32 -12.78 -4.71 4.41
CA PRO A 32 -12.31 -3.47 5.03
C PRO A 32 -10.93 -3.59 5.72
N ILE A 33 -10.01 -2.64 5.45
CA ILE A 33 -8.69 -2.56 6.09
C ILE A 33 -8.60 -1.31 6.95
N PRO A 34 -8.09 -1.39 8.19
CA PRO A 34 -7.87 -0.20 9.00
C PRO A 34 -6.87 0.73 8.31
N LEU A 35 -7.24 2.00 8.13
CA LEU A 35 -6.34 2.99 7.53
C LEU A 35 -5.01 3.10 8.29
N LYS A 36 -5.09 2.95 9.63
CA LYS A 36 -3.91 2.89 10.50
C LYS A 36 -2.98 1.73 10.16
N ALA A 37 -3.50 0.57 9.79
CA ALA A 37 -2.67 -0.58 9.42
C ALA A 37 -1.83 -0.27 8.18
N ILE A 38 -2.42 0.40 7.19
CA ILE A 38 -1.73 0.87 5.99
C ILE A 38 -0.61 1.85 6.36
N LYS A 39 -0.92 2.86 7.17
CA LYS A 39 0.09 3.83 7.63
C LYS A 39 1.24 3.21 8.41
N GLN A 40 0.97 2.15 9.18
CA GLN A 40 1.95 1.47 10.02
C GLN A 40 2.63 0.28 9.34
N GLY A 41 2.37 0.01 8.06
CA GLY A 41 2.93 -1.15 7.35
C GLY A 41 2.53 -2.49 7.97
N GLU A 42 1.38 -2.57 8.63
CA GLU A 42 0.84 -3.82 9.17
C GLU A 42 0.08 -4.59 8.08
N LEU A 43 0.83 -5.40 7.33
CA LEU A 43 0.33 -6.09 6.15
C LEU A 43 -0.21 -7.50 6.42
N THR A 44 -0.12 -7.97 7.66
CA THR A 44 -0.57 -9.32 8.05
C THR A 44 -2.08 -9.41 8.27
N LEU A 45 -2.78 -8.28 8.36
CA LEU A 45 -4.22 -8.23 8.62
C LEU A 45 -5.02 -8.62 7.38
N LYS A 46 -6.04 -9.45 7.60
CA LYS A 46 -7.11 -9.63 6.61
C LYS A 46 -8.00 -8.38 6.55
N TYR A 47 -8.48 -7.97 5.38
CA TYR A 47 -8.30 -8.54 4.03
C TYR A 47 -7.46 -7.58 3.17
N ASP A 48 -6.48 -8.07 2.41
CA ASP A 48 -5.81 -7.30 1.34
C ASP A 48 -5.05 -6.02 1.72
N ALA A 49 -4.54 -5.95 2.96
CA ALA A 49 -3.65 -4.89 3.39
C ALA A 49 -2.43 -4.68 2.45
N PRO A 50 -1.77 -5.72 1.90
CA PRO A 50 -0.67 -5.53 0.94
C PRO A 50 -1.07 -4.79 -0.33
N PHE A 51 -2.26 -5.04 -0.87
CA PHE A 51 -2.74 -4.39 -2.09
C PHE A 51 -2.94 -2.89 -1.86
N VAL A 52 -3.74 -2.53 -0.85
CA VAL A 52 -3.97 -1.13 -0.51
C VAL A 52 -2.68 -0.41 -0.11
N PHE A 53 -1.74 -1.10 0.54
CA PHE A 53 -0.43 -0.52 0.84
C PHE A 53 0.36 -0.21 -0.44
N ALA A 54 0.35 -1.12 -1.42
CA ALA A 54 1.04 -0.91 -2.70
C ALA A 54 0.40 0.23 -3.51
N GLU A 55 -0.93 0.37 -3.50
CA GLU A 55 -1.61 1.47 -4.21
C GLU A 55 -1.12 2.86 -3.80
N VAL A 56 -0.69 3.01 -2.55
CA VAL A 56 -0.19 4.27 -2.04
C VAL A 56 1.34 4.32 -1.93
N ASN A 57 2.05 3.20 -1.77
CA ASN A 57 3.51 3.19 -1.50
C ASN A 57 4.37 2.53 -2.59
N ALA A 58 3.82 2.17 -3.75
CA ALA A 58 4.61 1.52 -4.80
C ALA A 58 5.68 2.44 -5.39
N ASP A 59 6.90 1.91 -5.51
CA ASP A 59 7.97 2.52 -6.27
C ASP A 59 7.77 2.31 -7.77
N VAL A 60 8.03 3.37 -8.56
CA VAL A 60 8.10 3.26 -10.01
C VAL A 60 9.55 3.06 -10.41
N VAL A 61 9.86 1.93 -11.06
CA VAL A 61 11.17 1.68 -11.66
C VAL A 61 11.04 1.63 -13.18
N LYS A 62 11.92 2.33 -13.89
CA LYS A 62 11.92 2.39 -15.35
C LYS A 62 13.13 1.67 -15.93
N TYR A 63 12.87 0.78 -16.88
CA TYR A 63 13.89 -0.01 -17.59
C TYR A 63 13.84 0.24 -19.10
N ILE A 64 15.01 0.32 -19.73
CA ILE A 64 15.16 0.24 -21.19
C ILE A 64 15.56 -1.19 -21.52
N THR A 65 14.88 -1.80 -22.49
CA THR A 65 15.27 -3.11 -23.02
C THR A 65 16.11 -2.88 -24.27
N LEU A 66 17.35 -3.35 -24.24
CA LEU A 66 18.27 -3.29 -25.38
C LEU A 66 17.89 -4.32 -26.44
N LYS A 67 18.45 -4.17 -27.65
CA LYS A 67 18.21 -5.09 -28.78
C LYS A 67 18.62 -6.54 -28.50
N ASP A 68 19.57 -6.74 -27.58
CA ASP A 68 20.04 -8.06 -27.14
C ASP A 68 19.24 -8.63 -25.96
N GLY A 69 18.13 -7.98 -25.56
CA GLY A 69 17.27 -8.41 -24.47
C GLY A 69 17.71 -7.95 -23.08
N ARG A 70 18.88 -7.33 -22.92
CA ARG A 70 19.32 -6.81 -21.60
C ARG A 70 18.44 -5.66 -21.15
N LYS A 71 18.00 -5.68 -19.89
CA LYS A 71 17.25 -4.60 -19.24
C LYS A 71 18.19 -3.70 -18.44
N ILE A 72 18.24 -2.41 -18.77
CA ILE A 72 19.02 -1.40 -18.04
C ILE A 72 18.06 -0.49 -17.28
N LYS A 73 18.25 -0.39 -15.95
CA LYS A 73 17.54 0.61 -15.13
C LYS A 73 18.02 2.00 -15.54
N PHE A 74 17.10 2.84 -16.00
CA PHE A 74 17.44 4.19 -16.47
C PHE A 74 16.77 5.29 -15.64
N GLY A 75 15.85 4.93 -14.76
CA GLY A 75 15.22 5.89 -13.86
C GLY A 75 14.17 5.25 -12.96
N GLY A 76 13.44 6.11 -12.26
CA GLY A 76 12.38 5.72 -11.34
C GLY A 76 11.91 6.89 -10.50
N SER A 77 10.96 6.64 -9.61
CA SER A 77 10.48 7.58 -8.60
C SER A 77 9.81 6.82 -7.48
N THR A 78 10.17 7.16 -6.24
CA THR A 78 9.54 6.67 -5.00
C THR A 78 8.36 7.57 -4.60
N THR A 79 8.44 8.85 -4.94
CA THR A 79 7.44 9.86 -4.57
C THR A 79 6.21 9.94 -5.47
N ARG A 80 6.20 9.27 -6.64
CA ARG A 80 5.15 9.47 -7.67
C ARG A 80 3.79 8.86 -7.32
N VAL A 81 3.76 7.81 -6.50
CA VAL A 81 2.53 7.06 -6.15
C VAL A 81 1.96 7.56 -4.82
N GLY A 82 0.63 7.50 -4.67
CA GLY A 82 -0.05 7.88 -3.43
C GLY A 82 0.06 9.37 -3.09
N GLN A 83 0.01 10.25 -4.10
CA GLN A 83 0.04 11.70 -3.92
C GLN A 83 -1.35 12.29 -3.74
N CYS A 84 -1.45 13.39 -2.98
CA CYS A 84 -2.65 14.24 -2.88
C CYS A 84 -3.93 13.46 -2.58
N ILE A 85 -3.87 12.48 -1.69
CA ILE A 85 -5.03 11.68 -1.31
C ILE A 85 -6.05 12.62 -0.68
N SER A 86 -7.24 12.68 -1.27
CA SER A 86 -8.18 13.77 -1.01
C SER A 86 -9.56 13.26 -0.64
N THR A 87 -10.23 13.98 0.25
CA THR A 87 -11.66 13.84 0.52
C THR A 87 -12.31 15.23 0.58
N LYS A 88 -13.65 15.27 0.63
CA LYS A 88 -14.41 16.51 0.81
C LYS A 88 -14.36 16.94 2.27
N CYS A 89 -14.10 18.22 2.55
CA CYS A 89 -14.17 18.76 3.91
C CYS A 89 -15.57 18.60 4.51
N VAL A 90 -15.64 18.39 5.82
CA VAL A 90 -16.91 18.39 6.57
C VAL A 90 -17.59 19.75 6.44
N GLY A 91 -18.82 19.76 5.94
CA GLY A 91 -19.66 20.96 5.83
C GLY A 91 -19.21 22.00 4.78
N LYS A 92 -18.20 21.71 3.95
CA LYS A 92 -17.68 22.61 2.90
C LYS A 92 -17.38 21.85 1.62
N ASP A 93 -17.37 22.53 0.48
CA ASP A 93 -17.02 21.93 -0.82
C ASP A 93 -15.51 21.95 -1.12
N SER A 94 -14.72 22.47 -0.17
CA SER A 94 -13.26 22.46 -0.26
C SER A 94 -12.69 21.05 -0.13
N ARG A 95 -11.52 20.84 -0.76
CA ARG A 95 -10.71 19.63 -0.66
C ARG A 95 -10.00 19.56 0.70
N GLU A 96 -10.03 18.39 1.32
CA GLU A 96 -9.19 18.02 2.47
C GLU A 96 -8.13 17.03 2.01
N ASP A 97 -6.86 17.36 2.24
CA ASP A 97 -5.75 16.45 1.98
C ASP A 97 -5.54 15.52 3.18
N ILE A 98 -5.70 14.22 2.94
CA ILE A 98 -5.59 13.16 3.94
C ILE A 98 -4.39 12.24 3.68
N THR A 99 -3.42 12.65 2.85
CA THR A 99 -2.23 11.85 2.49
C THR A 99 -1.47 11.41 3.75
N HIS A 100 -1.35 12.31 4.72
CA HIS A 100 -0.71 12.06 6.01
C HIS A 100 -1.41 10.99 6.87
N LEU A 101 -2.65 10.59 6.55
CA LEU A 101 -3.34 9.48 7.20
C LEU A 101 -2.95 8.12 6.61
N TYR A 102 -2.46 8.08 5.36
CA TYR A 102 -2.06 6.85 4.67
C TYR A 102 -0.57 6.55 4.80
N LYS A 103 0.28 7.58 4.84
CA LYS A 103 1.74 7.43 4.82
C LYS A 103 2.45 8.49 5.63
N TYR A 104 3.66 8.17 6.05
CA TYR A 104 4.60 9.12 6.63
C TYR A 104 5.24 9.99 5.54
N PRO A 105 5.81 11.15 5.91
CA PRO A 105 6.55 11.98 4.95
C PRO A 105 7.72 11.21 4.34
N GLU A 106 7.93 11.38 3.03
CA GLU A 106 9.05 10.77 2.33
C GLU A 106 10.39 11.17 2.97
N GLY A 107 11.26 10.18 3.18
CA GLY A 107 12.57 10.33 3.80
C GLY A 107 12.56 10.40 5.32
N SER A 108 11.40 10.24 5.98
CA SER A 108 11.34 10.22 7.44
C SER A 108 11.78 8.88 8.03
N GLU A 109 12.21 8.90 9.30
CA GLU A 109 12.60 7.66 9.99
C GLU A 109 11.41 6.71 10.13
N GLU A 110 10.21 7.25 10.36
CA GLU A 110 8.98 6.47 10.44
C GLU A 110 8.61 5.81 9.12
N GLU A 111 8.80 6.51 7.99
CA GLU A 111 8.64 5.90 6.68
C GLU A 111 9.56 4.68 6.53
N ARG A 112 10.85 4.85 6.83
CA ARG A 112 11.83 3.76 6.74
C ARG A 112 11.44 2.56 7.60
N MET A 113 11.07 2.79 8.85
CA MET A 113 10.62 1.73 9.77
C MET A 113 9.38 1.01 9.23
N VAL A 114 8.44 1.74 8.64
CA VAL A 114 7.22 1.17 8.04
C VAL A 114 7.55 0.29 6.84
N PHE A 115 8.43 0.74 5.94
CA PHE A 115 8.86 -0.06 4.78
C PHE A 115 9.66 -1.30 5.18
N GLU A 116 10.51 -1.22 6.20
CA GLU A 116 11.24 -2.36 6.74
C GLU A 116 10.27 -3.40 7.32
N LYS A 117 9.27 -2.96 8.10
CA LYS A 117 8.22 -3.81 8.64
C LYS A 117 7.39 -4.46 7.53
N ALA A 118 6.94 -3.70 6.54
CA ALA A 118 6.17 -4.20 5.41
C ALA A 118 6.95 -5.23 4.58
N SER A 119 8.24 -4.97 4.34
CA SER A 119 9.13 -5.86 3.57
C SER A 119 9.38 -7.19 4.28
N HIS A 120 9.49 -7.18 5.61
CA HIS A 120 9.62 -8.40 6.40
C HIS A 120 8.41 -9.34 6.20
N HIS A 121 7.21 -8.78 6.08
CA HIS A 121 5.99 -9.56 5.85
C HIS A 121 5.88 -10.10 4.41
N ASN A 122 6.38 -9.38 3.41
CA ASN A 122 6.43 -9.88 2.03
C ASN A 122 7.36 -11.10 1.89
N LYS A 123 8.50 -11.12 2.58
CA LYS A 123 9.43 -12.26 2.56
C LYS A 123 8.85 -13.54 3.19
N LEU A 124 7.91 -13.40 4.13
CA LEU A 124 7.20 -14.55 4.71
C LEU A 124 6.15 -15.15 3.77
N ARG A 125 5.79 -14.45 2.68
CA ARG A 125 4.88 -14.93 1.62
C ARG A 125 5.60 -15.49 0.39
N GLU A 126 6.92 -15.37 0.29
CA GLU A 126 7.69 -16.06 -0.75
C GLU A 126 7.75 -17.56 -0.42
N GLU A 127 6.77 -18.32 -0.89
CA GLU A 127 6.93 -19.76 -1.05
C GLU A 127 8.03 -20.06 -2.10
N PRO A 128 8.84 -21.12 -1.91
CA PRO A 128 9.93 -21.46 -2.82
C PRO A 128 9.38 -22.01 -4.14
N GLY A 129 9.03 -21.13 -5.09
CA GLY A 129 8.41 -21.58 -6.34
C GLY A 129 8.72 -20.79 -7.61
N TRP A 130 9.32 -19.60 -7.54
CA TRP A 130 9.50 -18.74 -8.72
C TRP A 130 10.94 -18.27 -8.93
N SER A 131 11.89 -19.18 -8.77
CA SER A 131 13.27 -19.02 -9.24
C SER A 131 13.62 -20.12 -10.23
N GLN A 132 13.02 -20.07 -11.44
CA GLN A 132 13.63 -20.47 -12.72
C GLN A 132 12.60 -20.41 -13.87
N ALA A 133 12.69 -19.36 -14.68
CA ALA A 133 12.41 -19.35 -16.11
C ALA A 133 13.18 -18.21 -16.77
#